data_AF-A0A2A2MBY8-F1
#
_entry.id   AF-A0A2A2MBY8-F1
#
_cell.length_a   1.000
_cell.length_b   1.000
_cell.length_c   1.000
_cell.angle_alpha   90.00
_cell.angle_beta   90.00
_cell.angle_gamma   90.00
#
_symmetry.space_group_name_H-M   'P 1'
#
loop_
_entity.id
_entity.type
_entity.pdbx_description
1 polymer ?
#
loop_
_entity_poly.entity_id
_entity_poly.type
_entity_poly.pdbx_seq_one_letter_code
_entity_poly.pdbx_strand_id
1 'polypeptide(L)'
;MKRKTLLTGSKKAVNVSIDQGLIQQAKALNINLSAVMEDALQRAVIAKGQQQWLANNRQSIAAYNQDVEEHGVFSDGLRSF
;
A
#
# COMPACT_ATOMS: atom_id res chain seq x y z
N MET A 1 6.23 -3.54 -17.36
CA MET A 1 5.41 -2.70 -16.44
C MET A 1 6.28 -2.20 -15.29
N LYS A 2 6.66 -0.91 -15.30
CA LYS A 2 7.55 -0.35 -14.28
C LYS A 2 6.72 -0.03 -13.03
N ARG A 3 6.92 -0.76 -11.92
CA ARG A 3 6.40 -0.37 -10.61
C ARG A 3 7.00 1.00 -10.28
N LYS A 4 6.20 2.05 -10.32
CA LYS A 4 6.63 3.41 -9.96
C LYS A 4 6.83 3.42 -8.45
N THR A 5 8.06 3.29 -8.00
CA THR A 5 8.43 3.48 -6.59
C THR A 5 8.15 4.94 -6.24
N LEU A 6 7.10 5.20 -5.45
CA LEU A 6 6.57 6.54 -5.17
C LEU A 6 7.41 7.38 -4.20
N LEU A 7 8.63 6.97 -3.88
CA LEU A 7 9.46 7.58 -2.83
C LEU A 7 10.77 8.11 -3.43
N THR A 8 10.66 9.05 -4.36
CA THR A 8 11.79 9.82 -4.89
C THR A 8 11.81 11.19 -4.23
N GLY A 9 12.22 11.24 -2.96
CA GLY A 9 12.36 12.48 -2.19
C GLY A 9 13.55 12.39 -1.25
N SER A 10 14.22 13.52 -1.00
CA SER A 10 15.30 13.57 -0.01
C SER A 10 14.76 13.26 1.39
N LYS A 11 15.53 12.49 2.18
CA LYS A 11 15.15 12.18 3.56
C LYS A 11 15.07 13.49 4.35
N LYS A 12 13.89 13.78 4.89
CA LYS A 12 13.68 14.92 5.80
C LYS A 12 13.64 14.40 7.23
N ALA A 13 14.40 15.02 8.12
CA ALA A 13 14.29 14.75 9.54
C ALA A 13 12.92 15.23 10.04
N VAL A 14 12.19 14.36 10.74
CA VAL A 14 10.89 14.65 11.34
C VAL A 14 10.97 14.35 12.82
N ASN A 15 10.48 15.28 13.66
CA ASN A 15 10.38 15.05 15.10
C ASN A 15 9.16 14.15 15.38
N VAL A 16 9.40 13.04 16.05
CA VAL A 16 8.36 12.06 16.44
C VAL A 16 8.50 11.75 17.93
N SER A 17 7.36 11.69 18.61
CA SER A 17 7.28 11.31 20.03
C SER A 17 7.05 9.80 20.13
N ILE A 18 7.98 9.10 20.77
CA ILE A 18 7.95 7.64 20.96
C ILE A 18 8.31 7.35 22.40
N ASP A 19 7.76 6.25 22.93
CA ASP A 19 8.07 5.77 24.27
C ASP A 19 9.59 5.60 24.47
N GLN A 20 10.08 6.16 25.58
CA GLN A 20 11.50 6.16 25.88
C GLN A 20 12.04 4.75 26.18
N GLY A 21 11.24 3.90 26.82
CA GLY A 21 11.61 2.51 27.10
C GLY A 21 11.78 1.70 25.81
N LEU A 22 10.89 1.91 24.84
CA LEU A 22 10.99 1.28 23.52
C LEU A 22 12.25 1.71 22.77
N ILE A 23 12.62 3.00 22.82
CA ILE A 23 13.86 3.51 22.20
C ILE A 23 15.08 2.85 22.86
N GLN A 24 15.09 2.74 24.19
CA GLN A 24 16.19 2.13 24.92
C GLN A 24 16.35 0.65 24.57
N GLN A 25 15.25 -0.11 24.53
CA GLN A 25 15.27 -1.51 24.12
C GLN A 25 15.74 -1.67 22.67
N ALA A 26 15.24 -0.85 21.75
CA ALA A 26 15.65 -0.90 20.35
C ALA A 26 17.15 -0.61 20.19
N LYS A 27 17.68 0.38 20.91
CA LYS A 27 19.13 0.67 20.94
C LYS A 27 19.93 -0.49 21.54
N ALA A 28 19.47 -1.10 22.63
CA ALA A 28 20.13 -2.25 23.26
C ALA A 28 20.21 -3.46 22.31
N LEU A 29 19.21 -3.60 21.44
CA LEU A 29 19.14 -4.65 20.42
C LEU A 29 19.83 -4.26 19.08
N ASN A 30 20.53 -3.12 19.01
CA ASN A 30 21.15 -2.60 17.78
C ASN A 30 20.16 -2.45 16.60
N ILE A 31 18.89 -2.18 16.89
CA ILE A 31 17.88 -1.95 15.87
C ILE A 31 18.07 -0.56 15.26
N ASN A 32 18.06 -0.47 13.93
CA ASN A 32 18.10 0.80 13.23
C ASN A 32 16.71 1.45 13.22
N LEU A 33 16.45 2.35 14.17
CA LEU A 33 15.16 3.05 14.32
C LEU A 33 14.72 3.76 13.04
N SER A 34 15.65 4.39 12.31
CA SER A 34 15.31 5.12 11.09
C SER A 34 14.79 4.18 10.01
N ALA A 35 15.42 3.03 9.82
CA ALA A 35 14.99 2.04 8.84
C ALA A 35 13.64 1.42 9.20
N VAL A 36 13.42 1.12 10.48
CA VAL A 36 12.16 0.55 10.96
C VAL A 36 11.01 1.55 10.80
N MET A 37 11.22 2.83 11.14
CA MET A 37 10.19 3.85 10.95
C MET A 37 9.86 4.07 9.47
N GLU A 38 10.88 4.09 8.61
CA GLU A 38 10.68 4.27 7.17
C GLU A 38 9.85 3.12 6.57
N ASP A 39 10.17 1.86 6.91
CA ASP A 39 9.41 0.70 6.46
C ASP A 39 7.98 0.67 7.03
N ALA A 40 7.81 0.93 8.33
CA ALA A 40 6.50 0.96 8.96
C ALA A 40 5.60 2.06 8.36
N LEU A 41 6.16 3.24 8.11
CA LEU A 41 5.45 4.35 7.49
C LEU A 41 5.08 4.03 6.04
N GLN A 42 6.00 3.45 5.26
CA GLN A 42 5.72 3.03 3.90
C GLN A 42 4.57 2.03 3.85
N ARG A 43 4.56 1.02 4.73
CA ARG A 43 3.47 0.03 4.82
C ARG A 43 2.14 0.70 5.18
N ALA A 44 2.13 1.59 6.15
CA ALA A 44 0.92 2.31 6.57
C ALA A 44 0.34 3.18 5.44
N VAL A 45 1.21 3.90 4.71
CA VAL A 45 0.81 4.73 3.56
C VAL A 45 0.24 3.88 2.43
N ILE A 46 0.89 2.77 2.09
CA ILE A 46 0.40 1.86 1.06
C ILE A 46 -0.96 1.27 1.46
N ALA A 47 -1.10 0.81 2.71
CA ALA A 47 -2.35 0.24 3.21
C ALA A 47 -3.50 1.25 3.17
N LYS A 48 -3.27 2.48 3.63
CA LYS A 48 -4.25 3.58 3.54
C LYS A 48 -4.59 3.92 2.09
N GLY A 49 -3.58 3.99 1.21
CA GLY A 49 -3.79 4.25 -0.21
C GLY A 49 -4.62 3.16 -0.89
N GLN A 50 -4.39 1.89 -0.56
CA GLN A 50 -5.18 0.77 -1.05
C GLN A 50 -6.63 0.82 -0.55
N GLN A 51 -6.84 1.10 0.73
CA GLN A 51 -8.19 1.26 1.29
C GLN A 51 -8.95 2.39 0.59
N GLN A 52 -8.29 3.53 0.37
CA GLN A 52 -8.90 4.67 -0.30
C GLN A 52 -9.16 4.40 -1.79
N TRP A 53 -8.25 3.69 -2.46
CA TRP A 53 -8.46 3.25 -3.84
C TRP A 53 -9.65 2.30 -3.95
N LEU A 54 -9.76 1.31 -3.06
CA LEU A 54 -10.90 0.40 -3.01
C LEU A 54 -12.20 1.14 -2.73
N ALA A 55 -12.21 2.10 -1.81
CA ALA A 55 -13.38 2.92 -1.53
C ALA A 55 -13.83 3.72 -2.76
N ASN A 56 -12.89 4.34 -3.46
CA ASN A 56 -13.19 5.16 -4.64
C ASN A 56 -13.56 4.34 -5.88
N ASN A 57 -12.98 3.14 -6.04
CA ASN A 57 -13.20 2.30 -7.20
C ASN A 57 -14.33 1.28 -7.01
N ARG A 58 -14.93 1.19 -5.81
CA ARG A 58 -16.05 0.27 -5.55
C ARG A 58 -17.18 0.42 -6.55
N GLN A 59 -17.55 1.66 -6.88
CA GLN A 59 -18.66 1.92 -7.80
C GLN A 59 -18.29 1.56 -9.24
N SER A 60 -17.06 1.86 -9.68
CA SER A 60 -16.57 1.49 -11.01
C SER A 60 -16.37 -0.02 -11.16
N ILE A 61 -15.91 -0.70 -10.10
CA ILE A 61 -15.78 -2.16 -10.06
C ILE A 61 -17.17 -2.81 -10.08
N ALA A 62 -18.14 -2.27 -9.33
CA ALA A 62 -19.51 -2.79 -9.35
C ALA A 62 -20.16 -2.62 -10.73
N ALA A 63 -20.00 -1.45 -11.36
CA ALA A 63 -20.51 -1.20 -12.71
C ALA A 63 -19.87 -2.13 -13.75
N TYR A 64 -18.55 -2.35 -13.66
CA TYR A 64 -17.84 -3.29 -14.53
C TYR A 64 -18.26 -4.74 -14.29
N ASN A 65 -18.45 -5.14 -13.02
CA ASN A 65 -18.91 -6.49 -12.71
C ASN A 65 -20.34 -6.73 -13.25
N GLN A 66 -21.22 -5.73 -13.16
CA GLN A 66 -22.56 -5.82 -13.73
C GLN A 66 -22.52 -5.90 -15.26
N ASP A 67 -21.69 -5.10 -15.91
CA ASP A 67 -21.46 -5.16 -17.37
C ASP A 67 -20.94 -6.54 -17.81
N VAL A 68 -20.03 -7.14 -17.03
CA VAL A 68 -19.52 -8.50 -17.28
C VAL A 68 -20.58 -9.59 -17.03
N GLU A 69 -21.47 -9.42 -16.04
CA GLU A 69 -22.58 -10.35 -15.81
C GLU A 69 -23.64 -10.24 -16.92
N GLU A 70 -23.92 -9.04 -17.43
CA GLU A 70 -24.93 -8.80 -18.46
C GLU A 70 -24.43 -9.11 -19.88
N HIS A 71 -23.15 -8.87 -20.17
CA HIS A 71 -22.59 -8.99 -21.52
C HIS A 71 -21.51 -10.06 -21.69
N GLY A 72 -21.12 -10.74 -20.61
CA GLY A 72 -20.05 -11.73 -20.60
C GLY A 72 -18.66 -11.10 -20.70
N VAL A 73 -17.62 -11.91 -20.47
CA VAL A 73 -16.24 -11.46 -20.68
C VAL A 73 -15.84 -11.65 -22.14
N PHE A 74 -15.07 -10.71 -22.71
CA PHE A 74 -14.56 -10.80 -24.08
C PHE A 74 -13.82 -12.14 -24.39
N SER A 75 -13.28 -12.80 -23.37
CA SER A 75 -12.57 -14.08 -23.49
C SER A 75 -13.45 -15.33 -23.41
N ASP A 76 -14.77 -15.21 -23.21
CA ASP A 76 -15.65 -16.37 -23.05
C ASP A 76 -15.70 -17.25 -24.30
N GLY A 77 -15.53 -16.66 -25.50
CA GLY A 77 -15.44 -17.39 -26.77
C GLY A 77 -14.05 -17.95 -27.09
N LEU A 78 -13.01 -17.61 -26.32
CA LEU A 78 -11.61 -18.01 -26.55
C LEU A 78 -11.12 -19.12 -25.62
N ARG A 79 -11.92 -19.53 -24.64
CA ARG A 79 -11.58 -20.61 -23.71
C ARG A 79 -12.04 -21.96 -24.26
N SER A 80 -11.35 -22.44 -25.29
CA SER A 80 -11.34 -23.87 -25.65
C SER A 80 -10.14 -24.52 -24.94
N PHE A 81 -10.41 -25.59 -24.19
CA PHE A 81 -9.39 -26.43 -23.54
C PHE A 81 -8.94 -27.58 -24.46
#